data_AF-A0A2G8LDA6-F1
#
_entry.id   AF-A0A2G8LDA6-F1
#
_cell.length_a   1.000
_cell.length_b   1.000
_cell.length_c   1.000
_cell.angle_alpha   90.00
_cell.angle_beta   90.00
_cell.angle_gamma   90.00
#
_symmetry.space_group_name_H-M   'P 1'
#
loop_
_entity.id
_entity.type
_entity.pdbx_description
1 polymer ?
#
loop_
_entity_poly.entity_id
_entity_poly.type
_entity_poly.pdbx_seq_one_letter_code
_entity_poly.pdbx_strand_id
1 'polypeptide(L)'
;MIWMITTIACLFFLVSFKVGEQNMILQHAIKYESNPLSEDLEDDNESVDSLAEELKNSGLQIMDFSDASDEDCDTRSGIEDEKRQYYRDKLEKDIVLMRKSRYYPFHYAPYVSDITGFSNMKLEYDMSKPFLPFQQLLAVLPAASKDFLPEAYQGLMVNSNSPIIDYYPAEFEEDLNGKQQSWEAVVKIPFIDEKRLLTAMAEQDRYLKESEIARNTHSEHLLFSYQADLQFVFPSSLPGHFPDIPNCHAK
;
A
#
# COMPACT_ATOMS: atom_id res chain seq x y z
N MET A 1 -5.88 -5.24 -27.03
CA MET A 1 -6.79 -4.94 -25.90
C MET A 1 -6.73 -5.97 -24.78
N ILE A 2 -6.66 -7.28 -25.04
CA ILE A 2 -6.55 -8.32 -23.98
C ILE A 2 -5.24 -8.24 -23.18
N TRP A 3 -4.15 -7.73 -23.77
CA TRP A 3 -2.85 -7.60 -23.13
C TRP A 3 -2.77 -6.45 -22.10
N MET A 4 -3.58 -5.38 -22.20
CA MET A 4 -3.55 -4.27 -21.21
C MET A 4 -4.23 -4.66 -19.88
N ILE A 5 -5.28 -5.48 -19.94
CA ILE A 5 -6.05 -5.87 -18.75
C ILE A 5 -5.26 -6.89 -17.92
N THR A 6 -4.45 -7.74 -18.56
CA THR A 6 -3.57 -8.67 -17.83
C THR A 6 -2.42 -7.96 -17.13
N THR A 7 -1.85 -6.89 -17.71
CA THR A 7 -0.73 -6.15 -17.10
C THR A 7 -1.16 -5.31 -15.90
N ILE A 8 -2.34 -4.66 -15.95
CA ILE A 8 -2.84 -3.85 -14.83
C ILE A 8 -3.30 -4.74 -13.66
N ALA A 9 -3.95 -5.88 -13.95
CA ALA A 9 -4.30 -6.85 -12.92
C ALA A 9 -3.07 -7.52 -12.29
N CYS A 10 -2.03 -7.82 -13.08
CA CYS A 10 -0.76 -8.33 -12.56
C CYS A 10 0.01 -7.28 -11.74
N LEU A 11 -0.01 -5.99 -12.10
CA LEU A 11 0.63 -4.94 -11.30
C LEU A 11 -0.05 -4.80 -9.94
N PHE A 12 -1.38 -4.83 -9.88
CA PHE A 12 -2.10 -4.80 -8.60
C PHE A 12 -1.88 -6.07 -7.76
N PHE A 13 -1.86 -7.25 -8.38
CA PHE A 13 -1.58 -8.50 -7.67
C PHE A 13 -0.13 -8.55 -7.17
N LEU A 14 0.84 -8.02 -7.92
CA LEU A 14 2.24 -7.93 -7.50
C LEU A 14 2.46 -6.88 -6.40
N VAL A 15 1.78 -5.73 -6.45
CA VAL A 15 1.81 -4.74 -5.37
C VAL A 15 1.19 -5.33 -4.09
N SER A 16 0.07 -6.05 -4.18
CA SER A 16 -0.51 -6.76 -3.03
C SER A 16 0.37 -7.92 -2.52
N PHE A 17 1.07 -8.64 -3.40
CA PHE A 17 1.98 -9.73 -3.02
C PHE A 17 3.26 -9.20 -2.36
N LYS A 18 3.82 -8.08 -2.85
CA LYS A 18 5.00 -7.42 -2.26
C LYS A 18 4.69 -6.79 -0.91
N VAL A 19 3.47 -6.24 -0.73
CA VAL A 19 2.98 -5.79 0.58
C VAL A 19 2.79 -6.98 1.54
N GLY A 20 2.38 -8.16 1.04
CA GLY A 20 2.31 -9.40 1.81
C GLY A 20 3.66 -9.91 2.32
N GLU A 21 4.72 -9.88 1.49
CA GLU A 21 6.08 -10.25 1.90
C GLU A 21 6.64 -9.31 2.97
N GLN A 22 6.40 -7.99 2.85
CA GLN A 22 6.80 -7.00 3.84
C GLN A 22 6.05 -7.19 5.18
N ASN A 23 4.79 -7.63 5.14
CA ASN A 23 4.01 -7.93 6.34
C ASN A 23 4.50 -9.19 7.07
N MET A 24 5.03 -10.19 6.35
CA MET A 24 5.65 -11.38 6.96
C MET A 24 6.99 -11.07 7.63
N ILE A 25 7.79 -10.16 7.06
CA ILE A 25 9.05 -9.71 7.68
C ILE A 25 8.77 -8.93 8.97
N LEU A 26 7.73 -8.08 8.97
CA LEU A 26 7.31 -7.35 10.17
C LEU A 26 6.70 -8.27 11.24
N GLN A 27 5.91 -9.28 10.86
CA GLN A 27 5.40 -10.28 11.81
C GLN A 27 6.52 -11.12 12.44
N HIS A 28 7.58 -11.43 11.69
CA HIS A 28 8.75 -12.13 12.24
C HIS A 28 9.57 -11.24 13.19
N ALA A 29 9.68 -9.93 12.90
CA ALA A 29 10.32 -8.96 13.79
C ALA A 29 9.52 -8.80 15.11
N ILE A 30 8.19 -8.70 15.03
CA ILE A 30 7.31 -8.55 16.20
C ILE A 30 7.29 -9.83 17.06
N LYS A 31 7.38 -11.02 16.45
CA LYS A 31 7.44 -12.30 17.18
C LYS A 31 8.75 -12.48 17.96
N TYR A 32 9.84 -11.84 17.52
CA TYR A 32 11.13 -11.87 18.22
C TYR A 32 11.16 -10.93 19.44
N GLU A 33 10.31 -9.90 19.48
CA GLU A 33 10.17 -9.00 20.64
C GLU A 33 9.25 -9.53 21.75
N SER A 34 8.46 -10.59 21.49
CA SER A 34 7.44 -11.10 22.42
C SER A 34 7.83 -12.38 23.17
N ASN A 35 9.11 -12.71 23.33
CA ASN A 35 9.53 -13.84 24.19
C ASN A 35 10.04 -13.32 25.54
N PRO A 36 9.26 -13.44 26.63
CA PRO A 36 9.70 -13.04 27.97
C PRO A 36 10.39 -14.24 28.63
N LEU A 37 11.71 -14.22 28.74
CA LEU A 37 12.45 -15.11 29.63
C LEU A 37 13.34 -14.27 30.55
N SER A 38 12.75 -13.99 31.70
CA SER A 38 13.31 -14.01 33.06
C SER A 38 14.79 -13.70 33.30
N GLU A 39 14.96 -12.70 34.17
CA GLU A 39 15.85 -12.62 35.34
C GLU A 39 17.37 -12.40 35.16
N ASP A 40 17.78 -11.33 35.83
CA ASP A 40 19.05 -11.06 36.50
C ASP A 40 20.31 -10.95 35.66
N LEU A 41 20.76 -9.71 35.38
CA LEU A 41 22.17 -9.34 35.51
C LEU A 41 22.32 -7.85 35.85
N GLU A 42 23.29 -7.62 36.73
CA GLU A 42 23.61 -6.42 37.48
C GLU A 42 24.22 -5.29 36.62
N ASP A 43 24.23 -4.11 37.23
CA ASP A 43 24.84 -2.85 36.83
C ASP A 43 26.35 -2.98 36.56
N ASP A 44 26.76 -2.97 35.29
CA ASP A 44 28.16 -2.78 34.89
C ASP A 44 28.25 -1.73 33.77
N ASN A 45 28.42 -0.47 34.18
CA ASN A 45 28.89 0.64 33.33
C ASN A 45 30.40 0.50 33.06
N GLU A 46 30.80 -0.55 32.36
CA GLU A 46 32.14 -0.66 31.79
C GLU A 46 32.02 -1.10 30.33
N SER A 47 32.74 -0.43 29.42
CA SER A 47 32.95 -0.83 28.02
C SER A 47 31.93 -0.40 26.94
N VAL A 48 31.40 0.83 26.94
CA VAL A 48 30.94 1.46 25.69
C VAL A 48 32.12 2.06 24.91
N ASP A 49 33.14 2.54 25.64
CA ASP A 49 34.34 3.13 25.05
C ASP A 49 35.27 2.10 24.38
N SER A 50 35.32 0.84 24.87
CA SER A 50 36.21 -0.18 24.29
C SER A 50 35.72 -0.69 22.92
N LEU A 51 34.40 -0.73 22.70
CA LEU A 51 33.78 -1.11 21.42
C LEU A 51 33.94 -0.01 20.36
N ALA A 52 33.93 1.26 20.79
CA ALA A 52 34.24 2.40 19.92
C ALA A 52 35.72 2.39 19.46
N GLU A 53 36.61 1.87 20.31
CA GLU A 53 38.04 1.74 20.04
C GLU A 53 38.35 0.53 19.12
N GLU A 54 37.63 -0.58 19.26
CA GLU A 54 37.67 -1.71 18.31
C GLU A 54 37.17 -1.33 16.91
N LEU A 55 36.14 -0.48 16.82
CA LEU A 55 35.64 0.02 15.53
C LEU A 55 36.64 0.95 14.84
N LYS A 56 37.38 1.78 15.59
CA LYS A 56 38.49 2.60 15.04
C LYS A 56 39.65 1.78 14.51
N ASN A 57 39.96 0.64 15.12
CA ASN A 57 41.05 -0.25 14.68
C ASN A 57 40.67 -1.16 13.50
N SER A 58 39.39 -1.22 13.12
CA SER A 58 38.91 -2.01 11.99
C SER A 58 39.18 -1.42 10.60
N GLY A 59 39.76 -0.21 10.53
CA GLY A 59 40.13 0.45 9.27
C GLY A 59 38.95 0.96 8.45
N LEU A 60 37.74 0.98 9.00
CA LEU A 60 36.56 1.57 8.36
C LEU A 60 36.58 3.09 8.58
N GLN A 61 36.90 3.86 7.53
CA GLN A 61 36.73 5.32 7.59
C GLN A 61 35.24 5.66 7.61
N ILE A 62 34.75 6.11 8.77
CA ILE A 62 33.51 6.89 8.83
C ILE A 62 33.83 8.23 8.17
N MET A 63 33.12 8.54 7.08
CA MET A 63 33.26 9.81 6.36
C MET A 63 32.67 10.90 7.25
N ASP A 64 33.54 11.57 8.01
CA ASP A 64 33.19 12.69 8.86
C ASP A 64 32.98 13.93 7.97
N PHE A 65 31.74 14.35 7.79
CA PHE A 65 31.40 15.57 7.04
C PHE A 65 31.66 16.85 7.85
N SER A 66 32.29 16.77 9.02
CA SER A 66 32.60 17.94 9.85
C SER A 66 33.94 18.62 9.56
N ASP A 67 34.77 18.06 8.67
CA ASP A 67 36.05 18.65 8.22
C ASP A 67 35.96 19.28 6.81
N ALA A 68 34.77 19.71 6.37
CA ALA A 68 34.66 20.56 5.20
C ALA A 68 35.21 21.96 5.54
N SER A 69 36.48 22.18 5.20
CA SER A 69 37.09 23.51 5.16
C SER A 69 36.18 24.49 4.42
N ASP A 70 36.15 25.75 4.85
CA ASP A 70 35.31 26.84 4.35
C ASP A 70 35.43 27.16 2.82
N GLU A 71 36.09 26.32 2.02
CA GLU A 71 36.12 26.36 0.56
C GLU A 71 34.93 25.64 -0.12
N ASP A 72 34.14 24.82 0.61
CA ASP A 72 33.04 24.00 0.05
C ASP A 72 31.64 24.65 0.13
N CYS A 73 31.55 25.98 0.10
CA CYS A 73 30.24 26.66 0.10
C CYS A 73 29.47 26.48 -1.23
N ASP A 74 30.19 26.18 -2.32
CA ASP A 74 29.68 26.11 -3.69
C ASP A 74 29.00 24.76 -4.01
N THR A 75 29.44 23.67 -3.35
CA THR A 75 28.85 22.33 -3.53
C THR A 75 27.57 22.16 -2.71
N ARG A 76 27.56 22.68 -1.48
CA ARG A 76 26.39 22.64 -0.60
C ARG A 76 25.26 23.55 -1.08
N SER A 77 25.58 24.72 -1.62
CA SER A 77 24.59 25.60 -2.27
C SER A 77 23.97 24.92 -3.50
N GLY A 78 24.79 24.27 -4.33
CA GLY A 78 24.33 23.53 -5.51
C GLY A 78 23.34 22.41 -5.18
N ILE A 79 23.62 21.59 -4.16
CA ILE A 79 22.70 20.52 -3.72
C ILE A 79 21.36 21.10 -3.22
N GLU A 80 21.39 22.19 -2.46
CA GLU A 80 20.18 22.84 -1.97
C GLU A 80 19.34 23.47 -3.11
N ASP A 81 20.00 24.00 -4.14
CA ASP A 81 19.33 24.52 -5.33
C ASP A 81 18.70 23.39 -6.17
N GLU A 82 19.38 22.25 -6.32
CA GLU A 82 18.83 21.06 -6.97
C GLU A 82 17.60 20.53 -6.22
N LYS A 83 17.64 20.45 -4.89
CA LYS A 83 16.48 20.07 -4.08
C LYS A 83 15.30 21.02 -4.28
N ARG A 84 15.54 22.32 -4.28
CA ARG A 84 14.50 23.33 -4.53
C ARG A 84 13.87 23.14 -5.90
N GLN A 85 14.69 22.85 -6.91
CA GLN A 85 14.19 22.58 -8.25
C GLN A 85 13.39 21.28 -8.29
N TYR A 86 13.88 20.21 -7.68
CA TYR A 86 13.15 18.94 -7.55
C TYR A 86 11.77 19.12 -6.92
N TYR A 87 11.68 19.78 -5.77
CA TYR A 87 10.40 19.97 -5.10
C TYR A 87 9.46 20.88 -5.89
N ARG A 88 9.99 21.89 -6.58
CA ARG A 88 9.19 22.75 -7.47
C ARG A 88 8.58 21.96 -8.62
N ASP A 89 9.36 21.08 -9.22
CA ASP A 89 8.96 20.34 -10.42
C ASP A 89 8.10 19.11 -10.10
N LYS A 90 8.36 18.46 -8.97
CA LYS A 90 7.71 17.19 -8.59
C LYS A 90 6.55 17.37 -7.62
N LEU A 91 6.53 18.42 -6.82
CA LEU A 91 5.46 18.73 -5.86
C LEU A 91 4.81 20.06 -6.28
N GLU A 92 3.84 20.01 -7.18
CA GLU A 92 3.21 21.17 -7.84
C GLU A 92 2.44 22.18 -6.94
N LYS A 93 2.69 22.27 -5.62
CA LYS A 93 2.45 23.44 -4.72
C LYS A 93 2.55 23.08 -3.23
N ASP A 94 2.88 24.12 -2.44
CA ASP A 94 2.87 24.31 -0.98
C ASP A 94 2.65 23.06 -0.12
N ILE A 95 3.73 22.66 0.59
CA ILE A 95 3.77 21.67 1.66
C ILE A 95 3.01 22.21 2.89
N VAL A 96 1.73 22.52 2.72
CA VAL A 96 0.87 23.01 3.79
C VAL A 96 -0.39 22.17 3.76
N LEU A 97 -0.25 20.95 4.28
CA LEU A 97 -1.07 20.38 5.36
C LEU A 97 -0.81 18.87 5.32
N MET A 98 0.10 18.37 6.17
CA MET A 98 0.07 16.96 6.54
C MET A 98 -1.24 16.72 7.29
N ARG A 99 -2.32 16.49 6.53
CA ARG A 99 -3.53 15.92 7.09
C ARG A 99 -3.21 14.51 7.52
N LYS A 100 -3.72 14.10 8.68
CA LYS A 100 -3.65 12.74 9.23
C LYS A 100 -4.23 11.76 8.21
N SER A 101 -3.38 11.31 7.28
CA SER A 101 -3.72 10.40 6.19
C SER A 101 -3.07 9.06 6.49
N ARG A 102 -3.84 7.97 6.32
CA ARG A 102 -3.34 6.59 6.48
C ARG A 102 -2.49 6.13 5.29
N TYR A 103 -2.44 6.93 4.23
CA TYR A 103 -1.62 6.69 3.05
C TYR A 103 -0.71 7.87 2.78
N TYR A 104 0.38 7.61 2.07
CA TYR A 104 1.35 8.62 1.65
C TYR A 104 0.75 9.47 0.50
N PRO A 105 0.41 10.76 0.72
CA PRO A 105 -0.38 11.55 -0.23
C PRO A 105 0.49 12.26 -1.28
N PHE A 106 1.63 11.67 -1.64
CA PHE A 106 2.56 12.20 -2.63
C PHE A 106 3.03 11.09 -3.56
N HIS A 107 3.29 11.41 -4.82
CA HIS A 107 3.82 10.45 -5.80
C HIS A 107 5.34 10.25 -5.68
N TYR A 108 6.04 11.20 -5.04
CA TYR A 108 7.50 11.21 -4.94
C TYR A 108 7.95 11.29 -3.49
N ALA A 109 9.02 10.57 -3.15
CA ALA A 109 9.64 10.61 -1.85
C ALA A 109 10.46 11.91 -1.65
N PRO A 110 10.62 12.40 -0.40
CA PRO A 110 11.55 13.48 -0.11
C PRO A 110 13.01 13.03 -0.21
N TYR A 111 13.93 13.99 -0.25
CA TYR A 111 15.35 13.72 -0.09
C TYR A 111 15.66 13.19 1.32
N VAL A 112 16.59 12.24 1.41
CA VAL A 112 17.00 11.61 2.69
C VAL A 112 17.53 12.65 3.68
N SER A 113 18.28 13.64 3.20
CA SER A 113 18.80 14.75 4.00
C SER A 113 17.72 15.58 4.69
N ASP A 114 16.50 15.55 4.17
CA ASP A 114 15.38 16.35 4.67
C ASP A 114 14.55 15.56 5.68
N ILE A 115 14.79 14.25 5.79
CA ILE A 115 14.18 13.36 6.79
C ILE A 115 14.96 13.52 8.10
N THR A 116 14.64 14.60 8.83
CA THR A 116 15.22 14.91 10.15
C THR A 116 14.12 15.21 11.17
N GLY A 117 14.44 15.12 12.47
CA GLY A 117 13.49 15.52 13.54
C GLY A 117 12.32 14.56 13.78
N PHE A 118 12.37 13.32 13.28
CA PHE A 118 11.30 12.33 13.45
C PHE A 118 11.37 11.53 14.76
N SER A 119 12.45 11.63 15.54
CA SER A 119 12.65 10.87 16.78
C SER A 119 11.56 11.09 17.83
N ASN A 120 11.02 12.31 17.89
CA ASN A 120 9.94 12.68 18.82
C ASN A 120 8.56 12.72 18.14
N MET A 121 8.43 12.22 16.90
CA MET A 121 7.17 12.25 16.17
C MET A 121 6.18 11.24 16.75
N LYS A 122 5.06 11.74 17.27
CA LYS A 122 3.95 10.89 17.71
C LYS A 122 3.10 10.49 16.52
N LEU A 123 3.18 9.22 16.15
CA LEU A 123 2.36 8.63 15.11
C LEU A 123 1.02 8.18 15.72
N GLU A 124 0.01 9.03 15.61
CA GLU A 124 -1.35 8.69 16.02
C GLU A 124 -2.17 8.32 14.78
N TYR A 125 -2.78 7.14 14.79
CA TYR A 125 -3.65 6.66 13.72
C TYR A 125 -5.03 6.33 14.25
N ASP A 126 -6.05 6.78 13.55
CA ASP A 126 -7.42 6.37 13.83
C ASP A 126 -7.71 5.12 12.99
N MET A 127 -8.03 4.01 13.68
CA MET A 127 -8.40 2.76 13.03
C MET A 127 -9.62 2.98 12.13
N SER A 128 -9.46 2.80 10.82
CA SER A 128 -10.58 2.78 9.87
C SER A 128 -11.28 1.44 9.83
N LYS A 129 -12.46 1.48 9.22
CA LYS A 129 -13.11 0.29 8.70
C LYS A 129 -12.50 -0.07 7.34
N PRO A 130 -12.31 -1.36 7.04
CA PRO A 130 -11.96 -1.79 5.68
C PRO A 130 -13.08 -1.43 4.70
N PHE A 131 -12.70 -1.20 3.45
CA PHE A 131 -13.66 -1.02 2.36
C PHE A 131 -14.41 -2.32 2.07
N LEU A 132 -15.70 -2.20 1.77
CA LEU A 132 -16.47 -3.31 1.21
C LEU A 132 -15.92 -3.70 -0.17
N PRO A 133 -16.17 -4.93 -0.65
CA PRO A 133 -15.65 -5.40 -1.93
C PRO A 133 -15.87 -4.41 -3.09
N PHE A 134 -17.07 -3.85 -3.25
CA PHE A 134 -17.33 -2.90 -4.34
C PHE A 134 -16.72 -1.52 -4.14
N GLN A 135 -16.57 -1.08 -2.89
CA GLN A 135 -15.90 0.18 -2.58
C GLN A 135 -14.41 0.08 -2.95
N GLN A 136 -13.79 -1.05 -2.61
CA GLN A 136 -12.41 -1.34 -3.00
C GLN A 136 -12.25 -1.45 -4.51
N LEU A 137 -13.15 -2.16 -5.19
CA LEU A 137 -13.09 -2.29 -6.66
C LEU A 137 -13.22 -0.93 -7.34
N LEU A 138 -14.14 -0.07 -6.88
CA LEU A 138 -14.30 1.27 -7.45
C LEU A 138 -13.06 2.15 -7.17
N ALA A 139 -12.40 1.98 -6.02
CA ALA A 139 -11.19 2.71 -5.68
C ALA A 139 -9.93 2.26 -6.47
N VAL A 140 -9.95 1.05 -7.05
CA VAL A 140 -8.75 0.44 -7.68
C VAL A 140 -8.87 0.30 -9.19
N LEU A 141 -10.07 0.01 -9.70
CA LEU A 141 -10.24 -0.33 -11.10
C LEU A 141 -10.20 0.91 -11.99
N PRO A 142 -9.55 0.84 -13.17
CA PRO A 142 -9.71 1.84 -14.21
C PRO A 142 -11.09 1.70 -14.89
N ALA A 143 -11.58 2.77 -15.53
CA ALA A 143 -12.87 2.78 -16.22
C ALA A 143 -13.01 1.68 -17.30
N ALA A 144 -11.91 1.24 -17.90
CA ALA A 144 -11.88 0.13 -18.86
C ALA A 144 -12.31 -1.22 -18.26
N SER A 145 -12.21 -1.38 -16.95
CA SER A 145 -12.54 -2.60 -16.21
C SER A 145 -13.87 -2.49 -15.46
N LYS A 146 -14.75 -1.56 -15.84
CA LYS A 146 -16.05 -1.33 -15.19
C LYS A 146 -16.94 -2.58 -15.16
N ASP A 147 -16.77 -3.51 -16.09
CA ASP A 147 -17.60 -4.72 -16.21
C ASP A 147 -17.47 -5.66 -14.98
N PHE A 148 -16.43 -5.48 -14.16
CA PHE A 148 -16.27 -6.20 -12.88
C PHE A 148 -17.10 -5.61 -11.74
N LEU A 149 -17.71 -4.44 -11.93
CA LEU A 149 -18.61 -3.82 -10.97
C LEU A 149 -20.08 -4.08 -11.35
N PRO A 150 -21.00 -4.08 -10.36
CA PRO A 150 -22.43 -3.99 -10.60
C PRO A 150 -22.77 -2.86 -11.58
N GLU A 151 -23.74 -3.09 -12.45
CA GLU A 151 -24.20 -2.13 -13.47
C GLU A 151 -24.54 -0.75 -12.86
N ALA A 152 -25.07 -0.75 -11.63
CA ALA A 152 -25.38 0.44 -10.84
C ALA A 152 -24.19 1.41 -10.67
N TYR A 153 -22.97 0.90 -10.52
CA TYR A 153 -21.78 1.73 -10.28
C TYR A 153 -21.00 2.06 -11.55
N GLN A 154 -21.20 1.34 -12.65
CA GLN A 154 -20.43 1.53 -13.88
C GLN A 154 -20.55 2.96 -14.44
N GLY A 155 -21.72 3.59 -14.25
CA GLY A 155 -21.96 4.98 -14.63
C GLY A 155 -21.03 5.96 -13.92
N LEU A 156 -20.59 5.67 -12.69
CA LEU A 156 -19.72 6.55 -11.91
C LEU A 156 -18.33 6.71 -12.53
N MET A 157 -17.87 5.73 -13.30
CA MET A 157 -16.52 5.72 -13.91
C MET A 157 -16.49 6.32 -15.31
N VAL A 158 -17.64 6.46 -15.98
CA VAL A 158 -17.72 6.79 -17.41
C VAL A 158 -18.50 8.07 -17.68
N ASN A 159 -19.52 8.37 -16.87
CA ASN A 159 -20.36 9.53 -17.11
C ASN A 159 -19.61 10.81 -16.74
N SER A 160 -19.55 11.78 -17.66
CA SER A 160 -18.97 13.10 -17.43
C SER A 160 -19.63 13.87 -16.29
N ASN A 161 -20.88 13.53 -15.96
CA ASN A 161 -21.64 14.15 -14.87
C ASN A 161 -21.41 13.45 -13.51
N SER A 162 -20.58 12.41 -13.46
CA SER A 162 -20.28 11.71 -12.20
C SER A 162 -19.47 12.60 -11.25
N PRO A 163 -19.80 12.63 -9.95
CA PRO A 163 -19.08 13.44 -8.95
C PRO A 163 -17.65 12.96 -8.66
N ILE A 164 -17.26 11.82 -9.23
CA ILE A 164 -15.93 11.21 -9.07
C ILE A 164 -15.26 10.88 -10.42
N ILE A 165 -15.73 11.49 -11.52
CA ILE A 165 -15.19 11.21 -12.86
C ILE A 165 -13.71 11.57 -13.01
N ASP A 166 -13.25 12.57 -12.26
CA ASP A 166 -11.87 13.03 -12.22
C ASP A 166 -10.88 11.98 -11.71
N TYR A 167 -11.35 10.96 -10.97
CA TYR A 167 -10.52 9.82 -10.57
C TYR A 167 -10.25 8.82 -11.70
N TYR A 168 -10.97 8.93 -12.83
CA TYR A 168 -10.85 8.00 -13.95
C TYR A 168 -10.45 8.73 -15.24
N PRO A 169 -9.26 9.35 -15.28
CA PRO A 169 -8.79 10.00 -16.49
C PRO A 169 -8.57 8.97 -17.60
N ALA A 170 -8.97 9.31 -18.83
CA ALA A 170 -8.73 8.47 -20.00
C ALA A 170 -7.23 8.42 -20.39
N GLU A 171 -6.53 9.52 -20.14
CA GLU A 171 -5.09 9.68 -20.34
C GLU A 171 -4.49 10.26 -19.06
N PHE A 172 -3.37 9.72 -18.61
CA PHE A 172 -2.65 10.17 -17.42
C PHE A 172 -1.16 10.35 -17.75
N GLU A 173 -0.48 11.18 -16.97
CA GLU A 173 0.95 11.43 -17.15
C GLU A 173 1.78 10.33 -16.50
N GLU A 174 2.75 9.81 -17.24
CA GLU A 174 3.76 8.87 -16.76
C GLU A 174 5.11 9.58 -16.70
N ASP A 175 5.74 9.57 -15.54
CA ASP A 175 7.08 10.14 -15.34
C ASP A 175 8.09 9.03 -15.08
N LEU A 176 8.98 8.80 -16.05
CA LEU A 176 10.06 7.82 -15.93
C LEU A 176 11.03 8.18 -14.79
N ASN A 177 11.16 9.44 -14.39
CA ASN A 177 12.02 9.88 -13.28
C ASN A 177 13.44 9.26 -13.29
N GLY A 178 14.07 9.23 -14.47
CA GLY A 178 15.41 8.64 -14.67
C GLY A 178 15.45 7.11 -14.80
N LYS A 179 14.29 6.44 -14.81
CA LYS A 179 14.16 5.00 -15.06
C LYS A 179 14.10 4.69 -16.56
N GLN A 180 14.48 3.48 -16.92
CA GLN A 180 14.52 3.04 -18.31
C GLN A 180 13.24 2.36 -18.75
N GLN A 181 12.53 1.71 -17.84
CA GLN A 181 11.37 0.89 -18.16
C GLN A 181 10.09 1.62 -17.77
N SER A 182 9.08 1.59 -18.65
CA SER A 182 7.79 2.26 -18.40
C SER A 182 7.02 1.71 -17.21
N TRP A 183 7.21 0.43 -16.85
CA TRP A 183 6.59 -0.15 -15.66
C TRP A 183 7.20 0.35 -14.34
N GLU A 184 8.35 1.02 -14.39
CA GLU A 184 8.95 1.74 -13.26
C GLU A 184 8.53 3.21 -13.21
N ALA A 185 7.80 3.68 -14.22
CA ALA A 185 7.36 5.06 -14.30
C ALA A 185 6.37 5.38 -13.17
N VAL A 186 6.49 6.59 -12.64
CA VAL A 186 5.54 7.14 -11.69
C VAL A 186 4.29 7.54 -12.45
N VAL A 187 3.17 6.90 -12.13
CA VAL A 187 1.87 7.20 -12.72
C VAL A 187 1.19 8.30 -11.91
N LYS A 188 0.98 9.46 -12.53
CA LYS A 188 0.35 10.62 -11.90
C LYS A 188 -1.17 10.56 -12.05
N ILE A 189 -1.81 9.85 -11.13
CA ILE A 189 -3.28 9.80 -10.99
C ILE A 189 -3.68 10.52 -9.69
N PRO A 190 -4.81 11.26 -9.67
CA PRO A 190 -5.30 11.90 -8.46
C PRO A 190 -5.62 10.88 -7.36
N PHE A 191 -5.28 11.22 -6.13
CA PHE A 191 -5.63 10.41 -4.97
C PHE A 191 -7.14 10.47 -4.69
N ILE A 192 -7.73 9.33 -4.37
CA ILE A 192 -9.15 9.20 -4.09
C ILE A 192 -9.47 9.70 -2.68
N ASP A 193 -10.42 10.62 -2.57
CA ASP A 193 -11.08 10.97 -1.32
C ASP A 193 -12.14 9.91 -0.96
N GLU A 194 -11.88 9.17 0.12
CA GLU A 194 -12.77 8.16 0.70
C GLU A 194 -14.21 8.67 0.89
N LYS A 195 -14.40 9.86 1.46
CA LYS A 195 -15.74 10.38 1.77
C LYS A 195 -16.50 10.71 0.49
N ARG A 196 -15.82 11.29 -0.49
CA ARG A 196 -16.43 11.62 -1.78
C ARG A 196 -16.82 10.36 -2.55
N LEU A 197 -15.97 9.34 -2.54
CA LEU A 197 -16.25 8.03 -3.14
C LEU A 197 -17.49 7.39 -2.51
N LEU A 198 -17.51 7.27 -1.17
CA LEU A 198 -18.61 6.62 -0.45
C LEU A 198 -19.94 7.37 -0.62
N THR A 199 -19.90 8.71 -0.66
CA THR A 199 -21.10 9.53 -0.89
C THR A 199 -21.68 9.27 -2.29
N ALA A 200 -20.83 9.23 -3.32
CA ALA A 200 -21.27 8.94 -4.69
C ALA A 200 -21.84 7.53 -4.84
N MET A 201 -21.27 6.55 -4.14
CA MET A 201 -21.77 5.17 -4.13
C MET A 201 -23.13 5.05 -3.45
N ALA A 202 -23.33 5.72 -2.31
CA ALA A 202 -24.57 5.64 -1.54
C ALA A 202 -25.82 6.02 -2.37
N GLU A 203 -25.69 6.92 -3.34
CA GLU A 203 -26.77 7.29 -4.25
C GLU A 203 -27.16 6.17 -5.23
N GLN A 204 -26.22 5.27 -5.53
CA GLN A 204 -26.37 4.15 -6.47
C GLN A 204 -26.75 2.84 -5.78
N ASP A 205 -26.54 2.71 -4.47
CA ASP A 205 -26.80 1.48 -3.69
C ASP A 205 -28.24 0.95 -3.88
N ARG A 206 -29.21 1.85 -4.10
CA ARG A 206 -30.62 1.48 -4.35
C ARG A 206 -30.87 0.70 -5.65
N TYR A 207 -29.92 0.71 -6.58
CA TYR A 207 -30.02 0.00 -7.86
C TYR A 207 -29.31 -1.37 -7.84
N LEU A 208 -28.71 -1.75 -6.71
CA LEU A 208 -28.08 -3.06 -6.55
C LEU A 208 -29.13 -4.17 -6.47
N LYS A 209 -28.82 -5.32 -7.07
CA LYS A 209 -29.63 -6.53 -6.92
C LYS A 209 -29.35 -7.18 -5.56
N GLU A 210 -30.30 -7.95 -5.05
CA GLU A 210 -30.17 -8.63 -3.75
C GLU A 210 -28.92 -9.54 -3.67
N SER A 211 -28.62 -10.28 -4.74
CA SER A 211 -27.41 -11.12 -4.84
C SER A 211 -26.12 -10.31 -4.77
N GLU A 212 -26.16 -9.05 -5.22
CA GLU A 212 -25.00 -8.14 -5.22
C GLU A 212 -24.79 -7.53 -3.84
N ILE A 213 -25.88 -7.18 -3.16
CA ILE A 213 -25.86 -6.75 -1.77
C ILE A 213 -25.29 -7.88 -0.90
N ALA A 214 -25.75 -9.13 -1.10
CA ALA A 214 -25.28 -10.28 -0.32
C ALA A 214 -23.76 -10.53 -0.46
N ARG A 215 -23.20 -10.45 -1.67
CA ARG A 215 -21.75 -10.63 -1.91
C ARG A 215 -20.90 -9.42 -1.53
N ASN A 216 -21.49 -8.25 -1.32
CA ASN A 216 -20.79 -7.03 -0.91
C ASN A 216 -20.65 -6.93 0.61
N THR A 217 -20.30 -8.04 1.27
CA THR A 217 -20.14 -8.13 2.72
C THR A 217 -18.81 -8.79 3.06
N HIS A 218 -18.29 -8.50 4.25
CA HIS A 218 -17.13 -9.23 4.76
C HIS A 218 -17.59 -10.59 5.31
N SER A 219 -16.87 -11.65 4.96
CA SER A 219 -17.11 -13.00 5.44
C SER A 219 -16.01 -13.45 6.38
N GLU A 220 -16.37 -14.33 7.32
CA GLU A 220 -15.42 -15.00 8.19
C GLU A 220 -14.62 -16.08 7.44
N HIS A 221 -13.50 -16.49 8.04
CA HIS A 221 -12.72 -17.62 7.53
C HIS A 221 -13.46 -18.95 7.75
N LEU A 222 -13.36 -19.86 6.78
CA LEU A 222 -13.89 -21.22 6.89
C LEU A 222 -12.75 -22.17 7.23
N LEU A 223 -12.92 -22.98 8.28
CA LEU A 223 -12.01 -24.06 8.65
C LEU A 223 -12.65 -25.39 8.27
N PHE A 224 -12.01 -26.12 7.37
CA PHE A 224 -12.43 -27.48 7.00
C PHE A 224 -11.50 -28.50 7.64
N SER A 225 -12.08 -29.55 8.21
CA SER A 225 -11.36 -30.64 8.85
C SER A 225 -11.79 -31.99 8.29
N TYR A 226 -10.85 -32.93 8.20
CA TYR A 226 -11.15 -34.30 7.79
C TYR A 226 -11.68 -35.11 8.97
N GLN A 227 -12.80 -35.80 8.76
CA GLN A 227 -13.38 -36.73 9.73
C GLN A 227 -13.67 -38.07 9.04
N ALA A 228 -12.92 -39.12 9.42
CA ALA A 228 -13.01 -40.44 8.80
C ALA A 228 -14.43 -41.04 8.87
N ASP A 229 -15.12 -40.82 9.99
CA ASP A 229 -16.45 -41.37 10.25
C ASP A 229 -17.59 -40.57 9.58
N LEU A 230 -17.30 -39.39 9.02
CA LEU A 230 -18.27 -38.56 8.32
C LEU A 230 -18.25 -38.93 6.84
N GLN A 231 -19.36 -39.43 6.29
CA GLN A 231 -19.47 -39.73 4.87
C GLN A 231 -20.85 -39.31 4.37
N PHE A 232 -20.89 -38.37 3.44
CA PHE A 232 -22.12 -37.92 2.81
C PHE A 232 -21.85 -37.48 1.36
N VAL A 233 -22.91 -37.42 0.56
CA VAL A 233 -22.84 -36.88 -0.80
C VAL A 233 -22.92 -35.36 -0.71
N PHE A 234 -21.86 -34.66 -1.10
CA PHE A 234 -21.87 -33.20 -1.21
C PHE A 234 -22.29 -32.80 -2.62
N PRO A 235 -23.42 -32.07 -2.80
CA PRO A 235 -23.86 -31.65 -4.12
C PRO A 235 -22.90 -30.62 -4.71
N SER A 236 -22.69 -30.67 -6.03
CA SER A 236 -21.83 -29.74 -6.72
C SER A 236 -22.33 -28.30 -6.58
N SER A 237 -21.44 -27.39 -6.19
CA SER A 237 -21.71 -25.94 -6.16
C SER A 237 -21.94 -25.36 -7.56
N LEU A 238 -21.57 -26.09 -8.63
CA LEU A 238 -21.84 -25.71 -10.02
C LEU A 238 -22.26 -26.95 -10.83
N PRO A 239 -23.54 -27.35 -10.72
CA PRO A 239 -24.06 -28.52 -11.41
C PRO A 239 -23.84 -28.43 -12.93
N GLY A 240 -23.38 -29.53 -13.53
CA GLY A 240 -23.07 -29.62 -14.97
C GLY A 240 -21.62 -29.30 -15.34
N HIS A 241 -20.87 -28.59 -14.48
CA HIS A 241 -19.42 -28.39 -14.66
C HIS A 241 -18.60 -29.27 -13.73
N PHE A 242 -19.03 -29.38 -12.47
CA PHE A 242 -18.40 -30.25 -11.49
C PHE A 242 -19.38 -31.35 -11.06
N PRO A 243 -18.94 -32.61 -10.94
CA PRO A 243 -19.76 -33.69 -10.40
C PRO A 243 -19.93 -33.53 -8.89
N ASP A 244 -20.98 -34.16 -8.35
CA ASP A 244 -21.15 -34.28 -6.90
C ASP A 244 -20.00 -35.09 -6.29
N ILE A 245 -19.67 -34.81 -5.03
CA ILE A 245 -18.65 -35.56 -4.29
C ILE A 245 -19.37 -36.66 -3.51
N PRO A 246 -19.30 -37.94 -3.94
CA PRO A 246 -20.10 -39.00 -3.35
C PRO A 246 -19.67 -39.37 -1.92
N ASN A 247 -18.37 -39.27 -1.63
CA ASN A 247 -17.78 -39.64 -0.34
C ASN A 247 -17.09 -38.42 0.28
N CYS A 248 -17.87 -37.42 0.70
CA CYS A 248 -17.33 -36.25 1.37
C CYS A 248 -17.08 -36.54 2.86
N HIS A 249 -15.84 -36.31 3.29
CA HIS A 249 -15.39 -36.46 4.69
C HIS A 249 -15.03 -35.11 5.34
N ALA A 250 -15.30 -34.00 4.65
CA ALA A 250 -15.01 -32.66 5.15
C ALA A 250 -16.12 -32.17 6.08
N LYS A 251 -15.71 -31.64 7.23
CA LYS A 251 -16.55 -30.93 8.19
C LYS A 251 -16.10 -29.49 8.30
#